data_AF-A0A2D9LV08-F1
#
_entry.id   AF-A0A2D9LV08-F1
#
_cell.length_a   1.000
_cell.length_b   1.000
_cell.length_c   1.000
_cell.angle_alpha   90.00
_cell.angle_beta   90.00
_cell.angle_gamma   90.00
#
_symmetry.space_group_name_H-M   'P 1'
#
loop_
_entity.id
_entity.type
_entity.pdbx_description
1 polymer ?
#
loop_
_entity_poly.entity_id
_entity_poly.type
_entity_poly.pdbx_seq_one_letter_code
_entity_poly.pdbx_strand_id
1 'polypeptide(L)'
;MPFAHYFFDAIVSLDSYRYYGTDVHYLEFHILWHLKRGGQIGIVSPASPVEIPSPSPEHLGDDWHRMNSVDRWERHGNRYPEMGVEHCKVLPNGWQSWVPWHELCLEHGRGDDWAESEIRQLREDEGRYLGFVRMVGLRTHEMTLIGTTSTPE
;
A
#
# COMPACT_ATOMS: atom_id res chain seq x y z
N MET A 1 -3.36 6.50 16.83
CA MET A 1 -2.77 7.82 16.51
C MET A 1 -3.52 8.89 17.31
N PRO A 2 -2.86 9.91 17.88
CA PRO A 2 -3.51 10.90 18.75
C PRO A 2 -4.08 12.10 17.97
N PHE A 3 -4.90 11.86 16.94
CA PHE A 3 -5.58 12.94 16.21
C PHE A 3 -7.08 12.91 16.46
N ALA A 4 -7.74 14.06 16.28
CA ALA A 4 -9.18 14.14 16.34
C ALA A 4 -9.83 13.33 15.21
N HIS A 5 -11.06 12.88 15.44
CA HIS A 5 -11.88 12.31 14.37
C HIS A 5 -12.11 13.36 13.28
N TYR A 6 -12.12 12.91 12.03
CA TYR A 6 -12.43 13.74 10.85
C TYR A 6 -11.54 14.99 10.75
N PHE A 7 -10.27 14.86 11.10
CA PHE A 7 -9.32 15.97 11.11
C PHE A 7 -8.73 16.25 9.72
N PHE A 8 -8.39 15.21 8.97
CA PHE A 8 -7.65 15.34 7.71
C PHE A 8 -8.58 15.43 6.49
N ASP A 9 -8.23 16.28 5.54
CA ASP A 9 -8.80 16.28 4.19
C ASP A 9 -8.10 15.25 3.28
N ALA A 10 -6.85 14.92 3.58
CA ALA A 10 -6.08 13.91 2.86
C ALA A 10 -5.10 13.17 3.77
N ILE A 11 -4.86 11.88 3.48
CA ILE A 11 -3.83 11.04 4.10
C ILE A 11 -2.97 10.44 2.98
N VAL A 12 -1.65 10.56 3.09
CA VAL A 12 -0.71 10.00 2.12
C VAL A 12 0.26 9.07 2.82
N SER A 13 0.46 7.87 2.27
CA SER A 13 1.49 6.92 2.73
C SER A 13 2.35 6.51 1.55
N LEU A 14 3.67 6.67 1.72
CA LEU A 14 4.68 6.27 0.76
C LEU A 14 5.56 5.22 1.42
N ASP A 15 5.67 4.07 0.77
CA ASP A 15 6.54 2.95 1.15
C ASP A 15 6.44 2.53 2.63
N SER A 16 5.23 2.58 3.18
CA SER A 16 4.99 2.18 4.57
C SER A 16 3.69 1.43 4.78
N TYR A 17 2.66 1.73 3.97
CA TYR A 17 1.33 1.16 4.17
C TYR A 17 1.30 -0.38 4.15
N ARG A 18 2.15 -1.05 3.35
CA ARG A 18 2.20 -2.53 3.31
C ARG A 18 2.53 -3.19 4.65
N TYR A 19 3.20 -2.50 5.57
CA TYR A 19 3.65 -3.10 6.83
C TYR A 19 2.55 -3.20 7.88
N TYR A 20 1.49 -2.39 7.76
CA TYR A 20 0.42 -2.30 8.75
C TYR A 20 -0.97 -2.17 8.14
N GLY A 21 -1.09 -1.47 7.02
CA GLY A 21 -2.35 -1.00 6.50
C GLY A 21 -3.14 -2.04 5.73
N THR A 22 -2.51 -3.16 5.36
CA THR A 22 -3.18 -4.29 4.70
C THR A 22 -3.85 -5.26 5.68
N ASP A 23 -3.69 -5.02 6.99
CA ASP A 23 -4.49 -5.69 8.02
C ASP A 23 -5.98 -5.33 7.86
N VAL A 24 -6.85 -6.31 8.10
CA VAL A 24 -8.30 -6.23 7.86
C VAL A 24 -9.01 -5.13 8.65
N HIS A 25 -8.42 -4.65 9.74
CA HIS A 25 -9.05 -3.67 10.63
C HIS A 25 -8.34 -2.31 10.62
N TYR A 26 -7.17 -2.21 10.00
CA TYR A 26 -6.37 -1.00 10.09
C TYR A 26 -6.98 0.18 9.32
N LEU A 27 -7.40 -0.05 8.06
CA LEU A 27 -7.99 1.02 7.24
C LEU A 27 -9.25 1.61 7.91
N GLU A 28 -10.14 0.75 8.39
CA GLU A 28 -11.37 1.14 9.07
C GLU A 28 -11.09 1.91 10.38
N PHE A 29 -10.38 1.30 11.34
CA PHE A 29 -10.29 1.86 12.69
C PHE A 29 -9.21 2.92 12.85
N HIS A 30 -8.15 2.91 12.04
CA HIS A 30 -7.00 3.79 12.24
C HIS A 30 -6.89 4.87 11.18
N ILE A 31 -7.50 4.72 10.01
CA ILE A 31 -7.36 5.69 8.93
C ILE A 31 -8.69 6.40 8.62
N LEU A 32 -9.77 5.66 8.35
CA LEU A 32 -11.04 6.26 7.93
C LEU A 32 -11.70 7.14 9.01
N TRP A 33 -11.50 6.84 10.30
CA TRP A 33 -11.95 7.70 11.42
C TRP A 33 -11.33 9.10 11.40
N HIS A 34 -10.14 9.23 10.83
CA HIS A 34 -9.36 10.46 10.89
C HIS A 34 -9.52 11.31 9.62
N LEU A 35 -10.06 10.71 8.55
CA LEU A 35 -10.30 11.36 7.27
C LEU A 35 -11.71 11.94 7.24
N LYS A 36 -11.89 13.18 6.77
CA LYS A 36 -13.22 13.79 6.57
C LYS A 36 -14.02 13.07 5.48
N ARG A 37 -15.34 13.18 5.50
CA ARG A 37 -16.17 12.75 4.36
C ARG A 37 -15.77 13.57 3.13
N GLY A 38 -15.57 12.91 1.99
CA GLY A 38 -14.99 13.51 0.80
C GLY A 38 -13.47 13.69 0.84
N GLY A 39 -12.81 13.31 1.93
CA GLY A 39 -11.35 13.30 2.01
C GLY A 39 -10.75 12.10 1.27
N GLN A 40 -9.48 12.23 0.88
CA GLN A 40 -8.77 11.24 0.07
C GLN A 40 -7.66 10.51 0.82
N ILE A 41 -7.43 9.25 0.48
CA ILE A 41 -6.21 8.52 0.82
C ILE A 41 -5.40 8.26 -0.44
N GLY A 42 -4.10 8.52 -0.39
CA GLY A 42 -3.14 8.16 -1.42
C GLY A 42 -2.10 7.19 -0.87
N ILE A 43 -1.91 6.05 -1.52
CA ILE A 43 -0.91 5.05 -1.13
C ILE A 43 -0.02 4.75 -2.32
N VAL A 44 1.30 4.84 -2.12
CA VAL A 44 2.29 4.24 -3.00
C VAL A 44 3.12 3.28 -2.17
N SER A 45 3.16 2.01 -2.54
CA SER A 45 3.83 0.98 -1.74
C SER A 45 4.38 -0.11 -2.66
N PRO A 46 5.49 -0.77 -2.28
CA PRO A 46 5.93 -1.98 -2.97
C PRO A 46 4.77 -2.96 -3.05
N ALA A 47 4.56 -3.47 -4.25
CA ALA A 47 3.49 -4.40 -4.58
C ALA A 47 3.85 -5.14 -5.86
N SER A 48 3.33 -6.35 -6.00
CA SER A 48 3.54 -7.11 -7.23
C SER A 48 2.54 -6.68 -8.30
N PRO A 49 2.96 -6.41 -9.55
CA PRO A 49 2.05 -6.14 -10.65
C PRO A 49 0.99 -7.23 -10.86
N VAL A 50 1.38 -8.49 -10.69
CA VAL A 50 0.52 -9.68 -10.74
C VAL A 50 0.77 -10.56 -9.52
N GLU A 51 -0.03 -11.60 -9.25
CA GLU A 51 0.28 -12.51 -8.14
C GLU A 51 1.61 -13.24 -8.38
N ILE A 52 2.49 -13.28 -7.38
CA ILE A 52 3.74 -14.05 -7.44
C ILE A 52 3.36 -15.53 -7.28
N PRO A 53 3.75 -16.42 -8.21
CA PRO A 53 3.43 -17.83 -8.11
C PRO A 53 4.14 -18.50 -6.92
N SER A 54 3.64 -19.68 -6.52
CA SER A 54 4.30 -20.56 -5.57
C SER A 54 4.63 -21.89 -6.25
N PRO A 55 5.93 -22.27 -6.34
CA PRO A 55 7.11 -21.55 -5.85
C PRO A 55 7.37 -20.24 -6.62
N SER A 56 8.10 -19.31 -5.99
CA SER A 56 8.51 -18.07 -6.63
C SER A 56 9.49 -18.35 -7.79
N PRO A 57 9.55 -17.47 -8.81
CA PRO A 57 10.59 -17.52 -9.81
C PRO A 57 11.98 -17.48 -9.17
N GLU A 58 12.93 -18.27 -9.72
CA GLU A 58 14.29 -18.42 -9.18
C GLU A 58 15.00 -17.08 -8.99
N HIS A 59 14.83 -16.14 -9.93
CA HIS A 59 15.45 -14.81 -9.87
C HIS A 59 14.95 -13.95 -8.71
N LEU A 60 13.76 -14.20 -8.17
CA LEU A 60 13.22 -13.46 -7.02
C LEU A 60 13.71 -14.04 -5.69
N GLY A 61 13.98 -15.34 -5.62
CA GLY A 61 14.19 -16.04 -4.35
C GLY A 61 12.93 -16.06 -3.47
N ASP A 62 13.11 -16.28 -2.16
CA ASP A 62 11.99 -16.52 -1.23
C ASP A 62 11.50 -15.26 -0.51
N ASP A 63 12.15 -14.11 -0.65
CA ASP A 63 11.86 -12.92 0.19
C ASP A 63 10.55 -12.20 -0.18
N TRP A 64 10.01 -12.46 -1.38
CA TRP A 64 8.90 -11.69 -1.95
C TRP A 64 7.51 -12.32 -1.75
N HIS A 65 7.41 -13.52 -1.17
CA HIS A 65 6.14 -14.26 -1.02
C HIS A 65 5.04 -13.52 -0.23
N ARG A 66 5.39 -12.49 0.55
CA ARG A 66 4.44 -11.66 1.30
C ARG A 66 3.99 -10.40 0.56
N MET A 67 4.51 -10.17 -0.64
CA MET A 67 4.15 -9.02 -1.44
C MET A 67 2.73 -9.19 -1.98
N ASN A 68 1.87 -8.23 -1.70
CA ASN A 68 0.51 -8.23 -2.26
C ASN A 68 0.55 -7.83 -3.73
N SER A 69 -0.23 -8.55 -4.56
CA SER A 69 -0.53 -8.09 -5.92
C SER A 69 -1.39 -6.83 -5.93
N VAL A 70 -1.31 -6.03 -7.00
CA VAL A 70 -2.19 -4.87 -7.22
C VAL A 70 -3.67 -5.27 -7.13
N ASP A 71 -4.01 -6.44 -7.65
CA ASP A 71 -5.33 -7.05 -7.54
C ASP A 71 -5.77 -7.25 -6.08
N ARG A 72 -4.86 -7.73 -5.22
CA ARG A 72 -5.12 -7.90 -3.78
C ARG A 72 -5.25 -6.55 -3.07
N TRP A 73 -4.49 -5.54 -3.48
CA TRP A 73 -4.62 -4.17 -2.99
C TRP A 73 -5.99 -3.58 -3.32
N GLU A 74 -6.46 -3.74 -4.56
CA GLU A 74 -7.77 -3.25 -4.99
C GLU A 74 -8.90 -3.94 -4.22
N ARG A 75 -8.83 -5.27 -4.04
CA ARG A 75 -9.76 -6.02 -3.18
C ARG A 75 -9.72 -5.59 -1.72
N HIS A 76 -8.54 -5.24 -1.21
CA HIS A 76 -8.40 -4.74 0.16
C HIS A 76 -9.09 -3.37 0.31
N GLY A 77 -8.85 -2.43 -0.60
CA GLY A 77 -9.47 -1.10 -0.55
C GLY A 77 -11.01 -1.14 -0.71
N ASN A 78 -11.52 -1.99 -1.62
CA ASN A 78 -12.95 -2.13 -1.87
C ASN A 78 -13.70 -2.98 -0.83
N ARG A 79 -13.02 -3.50 0.20
CA ARG A 79 -13.67 -4.26 1.27
C ARG A 79 -14.58 -3.41 2.15
N TYR A 80 -14.29 -2.11 2.27
CA TYR A 80 -14.92 -1.22 3.23
C TYR A 80 -15.98 -0.36 2.54
N PRO A 81 -17.25 -0.42 2.97
CA PRO A 81 -18.33 0.38 2.37
C PRO A 81 -18.03 1.88 2.34
N GLU A 82 -17.32 2.39 3.34
CA GLU A 82 -16.99 3.80 3.52
C GLU A 82 -15.86 4.29 2.60
N MET A 83 -15.18 3.38 1.90
CA MET A 83 -14.09 3.66 0.98
C MET A 83 -14.50 3.37 -0.47
N GLY A 84 -14.55 4.40 -1.30
CA GLY A 84 -14.57 4.25 -2.76
C GLY A 84 -13.16 4.25 -3.33
N VAL A 85 -12.68 3.14 -3.89
CA VAL A 85 -11.39 3.11 -4.59
C VAL A 85 -11.56 3.74 -5.97
N GLU A 86 -10.97 4.91 -6.18
CA GLU A 86 -11.02 5.62 -7.47
C GLU A 86 -9.98 5.09 -8.45
N HIS A 87 -8.84 4.65 -7.92
CA HIS A 87 -7.71 4.18 -8.71
C HIS A 87 -6.88 3.18 -7.91
N CYS A 88 -6.58 2.01 -8.47
CA CYS A 88 -5.59 1.07 -7.91
C CYS A 88 -4.86 0.40 -9.07
N LYS A 89 -3.64 0.84 -9.38
CA LYS A 89 -2.88 0.31 -10.53
C LYS A 89 -1.40 0.21 -10.20
N VAL A 90 -0.68 -0.57 -11.00
CA VAL A 90 0.78 -0.53 -11.03
C VAL A 90 1.24 0.91 -11.27
N LEU A 91 2.25 1.36 -10.51
CA LEU A 91 2.95 2.60 -10.76
C LEU A 91 3.81 2.41 -12.02
N PRO A 92 3.59 3.19 -13.10
CA PRO A 92 4.45 3.13 -14.27
C PRO A 92 5.90 3.40 -13.88
N ASN A 93 6.80 2.62 -14.46
CA ASN A 93 8.24 2.72 -14.20
C ASN A 93 8.68 2.49 -12.74
N GLY A 94 7.86 1.77 -11.95
CA GLY A 94 8.09 1.57 -10.51
C GLY A 94 9.44 0.91 -10.20
N TRP A 95 9.74 -0.23 -10.83
CA TRP A 95 11.00 -0.92 -10.62
C TRP A 95 12.20 -0.13 -11.18
N GLN A 96 12.02 0.57 -12.30
CA GLN A 96 13.06 1.43 -12.87
C GLN A 96 13.41 2.61 -11.96
N SER A 97 12.47 3.06 -11.12
CA SER A 97 12.70 4.11 -10.13
C SER A 97 13.32 3.55 -8.84
N TRP A 98 13.05 2.28 -8.55
CA TRP A 98 13.56 1.58 -7.36
C TRP A 98 15.07 1.32 -7.45
N VAL A 99 15.55 0.92 -8.63
CA VAL A 99 16.98 0.61 -8.82
C VAL A 99 17.88 1.83 -8.53
N PRO A 100 17.65 3.03 -9.11
CA PRO A 100 18.45 4.22 -8.79
C PRO A 100 18.39 4.63 -7.32
N TRP A 101 17.29 4.36 -6.62
CA TRP A 101 17.19 4.63 -5.19
C TRP A 101 18.19 3.80 -4.39
N HIS A 102 18.27 2.49 -4.64
CA HIS A 102 19.28 1.65 -3.98
C HIS A 102 20.70 2.01 -4.39
N GLU A 103 20.95 2.31 -5.67
CA GLU A 103 22.27 2.74 -6.15
C GLU A 103 22.74 4.01 -5.44
N LEU A 104 21.86 5.01 -5.30
CA LEU A 104 22.15 6.24 -4.56
C LEU A 104 22.43 5.96 -3.08
N CYS A 105 21.64 5.09 -2.44
CA CYS A 105 21.86 4.70 -1.06
C CYS A 105 23.22 4.01 -0.88
N LEU A 106 23.59 3.08 -1.76
CA LEU A 106 24.89 2.40 -1.74
C LEU A 106 26.05 3.40 -1.93
N GLU A 107 25.95 4.31 -2.90
CA GLU A 107 26.96 5.35 -3.16
C GLU A 107 27.24 6.20 -1.91
N HIS A 108 26.22 6.46 -1.10
CA HIS A 108 26.31 7.31 0.09
C HIS A 108 26.51 6.51 1.40
N GLY A 109 26.79 5.21 1.33
CA GLY A 109 26.97 4.35 2.51
C GLY A 109 25.69 4.22 3.38
N ARG A 110 24.52 4.32 2.74
CA ARG A 110 23.18 4.17 3.31
C ARG A 110 22.45 2.92 2.82
N GLY A 111 23.11 2.08 2.02
CA GLY A 111 22.56 0.79 1.63
C GLY A 111 22.36 -0.12 2.84
N ASP A 112 21.27 -0.84 2.84
CA ASP A 112 21.08 -1.98 3.74
C ASP A 112 21.77 -3.23 3.17
N ASP A 113 21.79 -4.30 3.97
CA ASP A 113 22.42 -5.58 3.60
C ASP A 113 21.75 -6.24 2.37
N TRP A 114 20.57 -5.77 1.96
CA TRP A 114 19.77 -6.36 0.90
C TRP A 114 19.91 -5.62 -0.44
N ALA A 115 20.34 -4.36 -0.44
CA ALA A 115 20.34 -3.46 -1.59
C ALA A 115 20.96 -4.06 -2.86
N GLU A 116 22.13 -4.72 -2.78
CA GLU A 116 22.75 -5.34 -3.96
C GLU A 116 21.92 -6.50 -4.52
N SER A 117 21.35 -7.32 -3.65
CA SER A 117 20.51 -8.44 -4.04
C SER A 117 19.19 -7.97 -4.64
N GLU A 118 18.56 -6.96 -4.05
CA GLU A 118 17.32 -6.36 -4.57
C GLU A 118 17.55 -5.67 -5.92
N ILE A 119 18.66 -4.95 -6.11
CA ILE A 119 19.01 -4.37 -7.43
C ILE A 119 19.08 -5.47 -8.49
N ARG A 120 19.75 -6.58 -8.21
CA ARG A 120 19.85 -7.71 -9.15
C ARG A 120 18.47 -8.28 -9.45
N GLN A 121 17.67 -8.55 -8.43
CA GLN A 121 16.31 -9.08 -8.58
C GLN A 121 15.42 -8.15 -9.41
N LEU A 122 15.46 -6.84 -9.14
CA LEU A 122 14.69 -5.82 -9.87
C LEU A 122 15.08 -5.76 -11.36
N ARG A 123 16.39 -5.82 -11.65
CA ARG A 123 16.91 -5.79 -13.02
C ARG A 123 16.58 -7.07 -13.78
N GLU A 124 16.65 -8.24 -13.15
CA GLU A 124 16.27 -9.50 -13.78
C GLU A 124 14.76 -9.64 -13.94
N ASP A 125 13.98 -9.10 -13.00
CA ASP A 125 12.52 -9.16 -13.00
C ASP A 125 11.88 -8.25 -14.05
N GLU A 126 12.47 -7.08 -14.32
CA GLU A 126 12.00 -6.09 -15.29
C GLU A 126 10.52 -5.67 -15.10
N GLY A 127 10.03 -5.75 -13.86
CA GLY A 127 8.66 -5.35 -13.52
C GLY A 127 7.59 -6.40 -13.80
N ARG A 128 7.98 -7.67 -13.98
CA ARG A 128 7.03 -8.78 -14.07
C ARG A 128 6.32 -9.00 -12.73
N TYR A 129 7.06 -8.94 -11.63
CA TYR A 129 6.59 -9.22 -10.27
C TYR A 129 7.03 -8.18 -9.23
N LEU A 130 8.04 -7.35 -9.52
CA LEU A 130 8.52 -6.33 -8.59
C LEU A 130 8.12 -4.94 -9.09
N GLY A 131 7.48 -4.17 -8.22
CA GLY A 131 7.07 -2.81 -8.55
C GLY A 131 6.36 -2.15 -7.39
N PHE A 132 5.54 -1.16 -7.73
CA PHE A 132 4.73 -0.42 -6.77
C PHE A 132 3.27 -0.42 -7.20
N VAL A 133 2.37 -0.45 -6.22
CA VAL A 133 0.98 -0.04 -6.42
C VAL A 133 0.88 1.46 -6.20
N ARG A 134 0.02 2.13 -6.96
CA ARG A 134 -0.55 3.43 -6.60
C ARG A 134 -2.05 3.26 -6.40
N MET A 135 -2.53 3.54 -5.19
CA MET A 135 -3.94 3.49 -4.84
C MET A 135 -4.43 4.87 -4.39
N VAL A 136 -5.58 5.29 -4.89
CA VAL A 136 -6.32 6.46 -4.44
C VAL A 136 -7.71 6.03 -4.03
N GLY A 137 -8.10 6.39 -2.82
CA GLY A 137 -9.43 6.13 -2.28
C GLY A 137 -10.09 7.41 -1.79
N LEU A 138 -11.41 7.47 -1.88
CA LEU A 138 -12.25 8.56 -1.40
C LEU A 138 -13.14 8.05 -0.27
N ARG A 139 -13.21 8.78 0.84
CA ARG A 139 -14.19 8.47 1.89
C ARG A 139 -15.58 8.94 1.47
N THR A 140 -16.49 8.01 1.21
CA THR A 140 -17.82 8.28 0.63
C THR A 140 -18.94 8.38 1.67
N HIS A 141 -18.89 7.58 2.74
CA HIS A 141 -19.94 7.48 3.74
C HIS A 141 -19.56 8.02 5.12
N GLU A 142 -20.59 8.36 5.91
CA GLU A 142 -20.42 8.55 7.35
C GLU A 142 -20.08 7.20 8.01
N MET A 143 -19.15 7.25 8.97
CA MET A 143 -18.75 6.06 9.70
C MET A 143 -19.83 5.79 10.75
N THR A 144 -20.46 4.62 10.70
CA THR A 144 -21.45 4.22 11.70
C THR A 144 -20.80 3.20 12.62
N LEU A 145 -20.71 3.50 13.91
CA LEU A 145 -20.32 2.49 14.89
C LEU A 145 -21.44 1.44 14.95
N ILE A 146 -21.12 0.20 14.59
CA ILE A 146 -22.01 -0.94 14.86
C ILE A 146 -22.04 -1.09 16.40
N GLY A 147 -23.06 -0.51 17.07
CA GLY A 147 -23.27 -0.73 18.51
C GLY A 147 -23.79 0.44 19.33
N THR A 148 -23.93 1.66 18.82
CA THR A 148 -24.66 2.71 19.55
C THR A 148 -26.12 2.73 19.12
N THR A 149 -26.92 1.81 19.67
CA THR A 149 -28.35 2.07 19.80
C THR A 149 -28.50 3.30 20.70
N SER A 150 -28.70 4.46 20.09
CA SER A 150 -29.27 5.61 20.76
C SER A 150 -30.64 5.19 21.28
N THR A 151 -30.75 4.98 22.58
CA THR A 151 -32.06 4.96 23.25
C THR A 151 -32.68 6.34 23.04
N PRO A 152 -33.87 6.45 22.44
CA PRO A 152 -34.55 7.73 22.38
C PRO A 152 -35.00 8.13 23.80
N GLU A 153 -34.77 9.38 24.18
CA GLU A 153 -35.47 10.05 25.29
C GLU A 153 -36.95 10.27 24.97
#